data_AF-A0A0H2RC49-F1
#
_entry.id   AF-A0A0H2RC49-F1
#
_cell.length_a   1.000
_cell.length_b   1.000
_cell.length_c   1.000
_cell.angle_alpha   90.00
_cell.angle_beta   90.00
_cell.angle_gamma   90.00
#
_symmetry.space_group_name_H-M   'P 1'
#
loop_
_entity.id
_entity.type
_entity.pdbx_description
1 polymer ?
#
loop_
_entity_poly.entity_id
_entity_poly.type
_entity_poly.pdbx_seq_one_letter_code
_entity_poly.pdbx_strand_id
1 'polypeptide(L)'
;RPQNFKELFNLRHAMARNCIERTFGVIKRRFRLLGAAPEYSLETQSKIILSIFALHNFLQSHDPDDGSDVNEMRDHPQHTPEPSEYGAANVSREETVRAGARRDAIAQEMWSSYVNYIADH
;
A
#
# COMPACT_ATOMS: atom_id res chain seq x y z
N ARG A 1 -16.43 15.28 -0.86
CA ARG A 1 -16.15 14.82 -2.24
C ARG A 1 -14.93 15.59 -2.74
N PRO A 2 -13.98 14.96 -3.45
CA PRO A 2 -12.81 15.66 -4.00
C PRO A 2 -13.26 16.73 -5.00
N GLN A 3 -12.63 17.89 -4.95
CA GLN A 3 -12.96 19.07 -5.77
C GLN A 3 -12.12 19.18 -7.04
N ASN A 4 -10.98 18.48 -7.09
CA ASN A 4 -10.07 18.50 -8.23
C ASN A 4 -9.33 17.16 -8.38
N PHE A 5 -8.65 17.00 -9.52
CA PHE A 5 -7.91 15.78 -9.86
C PHE A 5 -6.83 15.42 -8.82
N LYS A 6 -6.18 16.41 -8.20
CA LYS A 6 -5.15 16.19 -7.17
C LYS A 6 -5.75 15.63 -5.89
N GLU A 7 -6.88 16.18 -5.44
CA GLU A 7 -7.59 15.69 -4.26
C GLU A 7 -8.13 14.27 -4.47
N LEU A 8 -8.70 13.98 -5.64
CA LEU A 8 -9.17 12.64 -5.96
C LEU A 8 -8.00 11.65 -5.97
N PHE A 9 -6.89 12.00 -6.62
CA PHE A 9 -5.68 11.17 -6.62
C PHE A 9 -5.19 10.94 -5.19
N ASN A 10 -5.01 11.99 -4.40
CA ASN A 10 -4.50 11.88 -3.04
C ASN A 10 -5.42 11.03 -2.15
N LEU A 11 -6.74 11.19 -2.28
CA LEU A 11 -7.72 10.38 -1.56
C LEU A 11 -7.59 8.90 -1.93
N ARG A 12 -7.62 8.56 -3.23
CA ARG A 12 -7.51 7.17 -3.71
C ARG A 12 -6.16 6.56 -3.35
N HIS A 13 -5.08 7.33 -3.45
CA HIS A 13 -3.74 6.93 -3.06
C HIS A 13 -3.66 6.64 -1.56
N ALA A 14 -4.21 7.52 -0.71
CA ALA A 14 -4.26 7.32 0.73
C ALA A 14 -5.09 6.07 1.10
N MET A 15 -6.22 5.84 0.44
CA MET A 15 -7.04 4.62 0.64
C MET A 15 -6.26 3.35 0.26
N ALA A 16 -5.60 3.35 -0.90
CA ALA A 16 -4.79 2.22 -1.34
C ALA A 16 -3.61 1.95 -0.39
N ARG A 17 -2.92 3.02 0.02
CA ARG A 17 -1.83 2.95 0.99
C ARG A 17 -2.31 2.40 2.33
N ASN A 18 -3.46 2.87 2.83
CA ASN A 18 -4.03 2.38 4.08
C ASN A 18 -4.33 0.88 4.02
N CYS A 19 -4.88 0.40 2.91
CA CYS A 19 -5.11 -1.03 2.69
C CYS A 19 -3.80 -1.83 2.78
N ILE A 20 -2.75 -1.39 2.06
CA ILE A 20 -1.44 -2.03 2.06
C ILE A 20 -0.81 -2.05 3.46
N GLU A 21 -0.82 -0.91 4.16
CA GLU A 21 -0.24 -0.79 5.50
C GLU A 21 -0.95 -1.70 6.52
N ARG A 22 -2.28 -1.81 6.44
CA ARG A 22 -3.06 -2.73 7.28
C ARG A 22 -2.68 -4.18 7.02
N THR A 23 -2.57 -4.58 5.76
CA THR A 23 -2.13 -5.93 5.39
C THR A 23 -0.75 -6.24 5.98
N PHE A 24 0.21 -5.31 5.85
CA PHE A 24 1.51 -5.49 6.50
C PHE A 24 1.42 -5.57 8.03
N GLY A 25 0.53 -4.81 8.66
CA GLY A 25 0.26 -4.89 10.09
C GLY A 25 -0.24 -6.26 10.53
N VAL A 26 -1.23 -6.83 9.83
CA VAL A 26 -1.75 -8.18 10.08
C VAL A 26 -0.64 -9.21 9.92
N ILE A 27 0.09 -9.14 8.81
CA ILE A 27 1.15 -10.09 8.50
C ILE A 27 2.26 -10.03 9.58
N LYS A 28 2.71 -8.84 10.00
CA LYS A 28 3.73 -8.70 11.04
C LYS A 28 3.28 -9.26 12.39
N ARG A 29 2.00 -9.10 12.75
CA ARG A 29 1.43 -9.64 13.99
C ARG A 29 1.32 -11.17 13.94
N ARG A 30 0.83 -11.69 12.81
CA ARG A 30 0.59 -13.12 12.58
C ARG A 30 1.90 -13.89 12.44
N PHE A 31 2.86 -13.35 11.70
CA PHE A 31 4.14 -13.97 11.42
C PHE A 31 5.27 -13.16 12.06
N ARG A 32 5.47 -13.41 13.38
CA ARG A 32 6.56 -12.81 14.18
C ARG A 32 7.96 -12.96 13.55
N LEU A 33 8.12 -13.92 12.62
CA LEU A 33 9.33 -14.13 11.83
C LEU A 33 9.80 -12.89 11.06
N LEU A 34 8.89 -11.99 10.65
CA LEU A 34 9.28 -10.73 9.98
C LEU A 34 10.05 -9.77 10.90
N GLY A 35 9.91 -9.90 12.22
CA GLY A 35 10.69 -9.13 13.20
C GLY A 35 12.12 -9.65 13.41
N ALA A 36 12.38 -10.92 13.09
CA ALA A 36 13.68 -11.58 13.25
C ALA A 36 14.53 -11.59 11.97
N ALA A 37 14.12 -10.84 10.95
CA ALA A 37 14.75 -10.84 9.63
C ALA A 37 16.22 -10.37 9.51
N PRO A 38 16.85 -9.59 10.42
CA PRO A 38 18.19 -9.06 10.16
C PRO A 38 19.30 -10.12 10.04
N GLU A 39 19.06 -11.36 10.49
CA GLU A 39 20.05 -12.44 10.44
C GLU A 39 20.12 -13.16 9.08
N TYR A 40 19.15 -12.96 8.20
CA TYR A 40 19.08 -13.64 6.89
C TYR A 40 19.65 -12.79 5.76
N SER A 41 20.23 -13.44 4.75
CA SER A 41 20.64 -12.77 3.50
C SER A 41 19.44 -12.14 2.79
N LEU A 42 19.67 -11.12 1.97
CA LEU A 42 18.62 -10.38 1.24
C LEU A 42 17.79 -11.29 0.31
N GLU A 43 18.44 -12.30 -0.28
CA GLU A 43 17.76 -13.34 -1.06
C GLU A 43 16.80 -14.17 -0.19
N THR A 44 17.26 -14.58 1.00
CA THR A 44 16.44 -15.35 1.94
C THR A 44 15.30 -14.51 2.51
N GLN A 45 15.54 -13.24 2.85
CA GLN A 45 14.48 -12.31 3.26
C GLN A 45 13.39 -12.18 2.19
N SER A 46 13.78 -12.08 0.91
CA SER A 46 12.83 -12.03 -0.21
C SER A 46 11.97 -13.29 -0.29
N LYS A 47 12.59 -14.48 -0.15
CA LYS A 47 11.87 -15.76 -0.12
C LYS A 47 10.93 -15.89 1.07
N ILE A 48 11.34 -15.43 2.25
CA ILE A 48 10.52 -15.41 3.46
C ILE A 48 9.28 -14.54 3.23
N ILE A 49 9.45 -13.31 2.72
CA ILE A 49 8.34 -12.41 2.42
C ILE A 49 7.35 -13.07 1.45
N LEU A 50 7.82 -13.59 0.32
CA LEU A 50 6.96 -14.25 -0.67
C LEU A 50 6.20 -15.45 -0.08
N SER A 51 6.87 -16.28 0.72
CA SER A 51 6.27 -17.45 1.36
C SER A 51 5.17 -17.05 2.34
N ILE A 52 5.41 -15.99 3.12
CA ILE A 52 4.42 -15.46 4.08
C ILE A 52 3.18 -14.92 3.36
N PHE A 53 3.35 -14.17 2.27
CA PHE A 53 2.22 -13.68 1.47
C PHE A 53 1.44 -14.83 0.83
N ALA A 54 2.12 -15.85 0.31
CA ALA A 54 1.47 -17.03 -0.25
C ALA A 54 0.66 -17.80 0.81
N LEU A 55 1.22 -18.00 1.99
CA LEU A 55 0.54 -18.63 3.13
C LEU A 55 -0.67 -17.81 3.58
N HIS A 56 -0.53 -16.48 3.68
CA HIS A 56 -1.64 -15.60 4.03
C HIS A 56 -2.79 -15.69 3.03
N ASN A 57 -2.49 -15.66 1.72
CA ASN A 57 -3.50 -15.79 0.67
C ASN A 57 -4.17 -17.18 0.68
N PHE A 58 -3.40 -18.23 0.95
CA PHE A 58 -3.93 -19.59 1.06
C PHE A 58 -4.91 -19.72 2.24
N LEU A 59 -4.52 -19.22 3.41
CA LEU A 59 -5.35 -19.24 4.60
C LEU A 59 -6.61 -18.39 4.41
N GLN A 60 -6.50 -17.18 3.86
CA GLN A 60 -7.67 -16.34 3.59
C GLN A 60 -8.69 -16.96 2.63
N SER A 61 -8.24 -17.82 1.70
CA SER A 61 -9.13 -18.48 0.73
C SER A 61 -9.76 -19.77 1.25
N HIS A 62 -9.14 -20.44 2.23
CA HIS A 62 -9.61 -21.74 2.74
C HIS A 62 -10.24 -21.63 4.14
N ASP A 63 -9.84 -20.63 4.93
CA ASP A 63 -10.37 -20.34 6.27
C ASP A 63 -10.46 -18.82 6.49
N PRO A 64 -11.55 -18.18 6.02
CA PRO A 64 -11.71 -16.74 6.13
C PRO A 64 -11.96 -16.26 7.58
N ASP A 65 -12.20 -17.16 8.53
CA ASP A 65 -12.49 -16.85 9.95
C ASP A 65 -11.30 -17.19 10.89
N ASP A 66 -10.12 -17.46 10.33
CA ASP A 66 -8.87 -17.80 11.03
C ASP A 66 -8.26 -16.62 11.84
N GLY A 67 -9.08 -15.64 12.24
CA GLY A 67 -8.68 -14.54 13.13
C GLY A 67 -7.60 -13.60 12.57
N SER A 68 -7.29 -13.66 11.28
CA SER A 68 -6.38 -12.72 10.61
C SER A 68 -7.10 -11.57 9.90
N ASP A 69 -8.31 -11.25 10.36
CA ASP A 69 -9.18 -10.32 9.68
C ASP A 69 -8.52 -8.93 9.56
N VAL A 70 -8.28 -8.54 8.32
CA VAL A 70 -7.78 -7.21 7.97
C VAL A 70 -8.76 -6.12 8.42
N ASN A 71 -10.04 -6.42 8.65
CA ASN A 71 -11.04 -5.48 9.17
C ASN A 71 -10.91 -5.22 10.68
N GLU A 72 -10.48 -6.19 11.50
CA GLU A 72 -10.30 -6.03 12.96
C GLU A 72 -9.26 -4.95 13.30
N MET A 73 -8.33 -4.67 12.39
CA MET A 73 -7.37 -3.56 12.52
C MET A 73 -7.98 -2.16 12.29
N ARG A 74 -9.31 -1.99 12.23
CA ARG A 74 -9.96 -0.68 12.01
C ARG A 74 -9.66 0.33 13.13
N ASP A 75 -9.41 -0.14 14.35
CA ASP A 75 -9.20 0.70 15.53
C ASP A 75 -7.74 0.95 15.91
N HIS A 76 -6.78 0.49 15.08
CA HIS A 76 -5.38 0.83 15.35
C HIS A 76 -5.07 2.27 14.92
N PRO A 77 -4.38 3.08 15.75
CA PRO A 77 -3.95 4.41 15.36
C PRO A 77 -3.19 4.35 14.05
N GLN A 78 -3.57 5.19 13.09
CA GLN A 78 -2.86 5.29 11.83
C GLN A 78 -1.39 5.59 12.13
N HIS A 79 -0.50 4.67 11.76
CA HIS A 79 0.93 4.91 11.84
C HIS A 79 1.22 6.06 10.86
N THR A 80 1.54 7.24 11.37
CA THR A 80 2.13 8.31 10.55
C THR A 80 3.44 7.76 10.01
N PRO A 81 3.63 7.61 8.69
CA PRO A 81 4.85 7.05 8.17
C PRO A 81 6.00 8.00 8.51
N GLU A 82 7.02 7.49 9.19
CA GLU A 82 8.31 8.17 9.19
C GLU A 82 8.77 8.29 7.73
N PRO A 83 9.35 9.43 7.32
CA PRO A 83 9.92 9.57 5.99
C PRO A 83 10.91 8.42 5.76
N SER A 84 10.68 7.61 4.73
CA SER A 84 11.62 6.56 4.36
C SER A 84 12.94 7.20 3.95
N GLU A 85 13.95 7.05 4.80
CA GLU A 85 15.32 7.54 4.58
C GLU A 85 15.96 6.90 3.32
N TYR A 86 15.47 5.73 2.91
CA TYR A 86 15.97 4.97 1.77
C TYR A 86 15.57 5.52 0.38
N GLY A 87 14.61 6.45 0.30
CA GLY A 87 14.07 6.92 -0.99
C GLY A 87 14.71 8.20 -1.55
N ALA A 88 15.53 8.90 -0.75
CA ALA A 88 16.02 10.23 -1.10
C ALA A 88 17.42 10.24 -1.72
N ALA A 89 18.17 9.15 -1.61
CA ALA A 89 19.54 9.08 -2.11
C ALA A 89 19.55 8.73 -3.61
N ASN A 90 19.71 9.74 -4.47
CA ASN A 90 20.01 9.66 -5.91
C ASN A 90 18.83 9.65 -6.92
N VAL A 91 17.71 10.32 -6.65
CA VAL A 91 16.71 10.57 -7.71
C VAL A 91 17.12 11.81 -8.51
N SER A 92 17.36 11.66 -9.82
CA SER A 92 17.70 12.80 -10.68
C SER A 92 16.51 13.75 -10.84
N ARG A 93 16.78 15.04 -11.06
CA ARG A 93 15.71 16.03 -11.32
C ARG A 93 14.83 15.62 -12.50
N GLU A 94 15.44 15.06 -13.54
CA GLU A 94 14.74 14.56 -14.72
C GLU A 94 13.80 13.41 -14.37
N GLU A 95 14.21 12.53 -13.45
CA GLU A 95 13.36 11.43 -12.97
C GLU A 95 12.18 11.94 -12.13
N THR A 96 12.42 12.90 -11.23
CA THR A 96 11.35 13.55 -10.46
C THR A 96 10.33 14.22 -11.37
N VAL A 97 10.77 14.91 -12.42
CA VAL A 97 9.88 15.53 -13.41
C VAL A 97 9.08 14.46 -14.18
N ARG A 98 9.73 13.39 -14.66
CA ARG A 98 9.04 12.29 -15.35
C ARG A 98 8.01 11.60 -14.44
N ALA A 99 8.34 11.36 -13.17
CA ALA A 99 7.44 10.76 -12.21
C ALA A 99 6.24 11.67 -11.90
N GLY A 100 6.49 12.98 -11.73
CA GLY A 100 5.43 13.98 -11.57
C GLY A 100 4.47 14.01 -12.75
N ALA A 101 5.00 14.06 -13.98
CA ALA A 101 4.18 14.04 -15.20
C ALA A 101 3.32 12.77 -15.32
N ARG A 102 3.87 11.59 -15.00
CA ARG A 102 3.11 10.33 -14.96
C ARG A 102 2.00 10.37 -13.90
N ARG A 103 2.30 10.90 -12.72
CA ARG A 103 1.31 11.04 -11.63
C ARG A 103 0.16 11.94 -12.05
N ASP A 104 0.46 13.07 -12.66
CA ASP A 104 -0.55 14.03 -13.10
C ASP A 104 -1.41 13.45 -14.25
N ALA A 105 -0.83 12.69 -15.19
CA ALA A 105 -1.59 12.00 -16.23
C ALA A 105 -2.60 11.00 -15.64
N ILE A 106 -2.15 10.16 -14.69
CA ILE A 106 -3.01 9.21 -13.97
C ILE A 106 -4.11 9.94 -13.20
N ALA A 107 -3.78 11.06 -12.55
CA ALA A 107 -4.76 11.85 -11.79
C ALA A 107 -5.84 12.48 -12.70
N GLN A 108 -5.45 12.95 -13.89
CA GLN A 108 -6.38 13.49 -14.88
C GLN A 108 -7.32 12.40 -15.43
N GLU A 109 -6.80 11.22 -15.77
CA GLU A 109 -7.62 10.10 -16.24
C GLU A 109 -8.63 9.64 -15.19
N MET A 110 -8.19 9.52 -13.93
CA MET A 110 -9.08 9.23 -12.80
C MET A 110 -10.16 10.29 -12.64
N TRP A 111 -9.81 11.56 -12.79
CA TRP A 111 -10.75 12.67 -12.67
C TRP A 111 -11.81 12.65 -13.77
N SER A 112 -11.40 12.47 -15.02
CA SER A 112 -12.34 12.34 -16.15
C SER A 112 -13.33 11.20 -15.94
N SER A 113 -12.82 10.04 -15.51
CA SER A 113 -13.67 8.87 -15.20
C SER A 113 -14.66 9.17 -14.06
N TYR A 114 -14.20 9.88 -13.02
CA TYR A 114 -15.02 10.25 -11.87
C TYR A 114 -16.11 11.28 -12.22
N VAL A 115 -15.78 12.28 -13.03
CA VAL A 115 -16.76 13.28 -13.49
C VAL A 115 -17.82 12.62 -14.37
N ASN A 116 -17.42 11.75 -15.31
CA ASN A 116 -18.37 11.01 -16.15
C ASN A 116 -19.29 10.13 -15.29
N TYR A 117 -18.74 9.40 -14.32
CA TYR A 117 -19.53 8.58 -13.41
C TYR A 117 -20.59 9.38 -12.63
N ILE A 118 -20.26 10.58 -12.16
CA ILE A 118 -21.20 11.48 -11.47
C ILE A 118 -22.19 12.14 -12.45
N ALA A 119 -21.83 12.34 -13.71
CA ALA A 119 -22.77 12.86 -14.69
C ALA A 119 -23.86 11.83 -15.02
N ASP A 120 -23.51 10.54 -15.00
CA ASP A 120 -24.42 9.43 -15.29
C ASP A 120 -25.27 8.98 -14.07
N HIS A 121 -25.00 9.48 -12.85
CA HIS A 121 -25.66 9.08 -11.58
C HIS A 121 -25.94 10.27 -10.65
#